data_AF-A0A952RS77-F1
#
_entry.id   AF-A0A952RS77-F1
#
_cell.length_a   1.000
_cell.length_b   1.000
_cell.length_c   1.000
_cell.angle_alpha   90.00
_cell.angle_beta   90.00
_cell.angle_gamma   90.00
#
_symmetry.space_group_name_H-M   'P 1'
#
loop_
_entity.id
_entity.type
_entity.pdbx_description
1 polymer ?
#
loop_
_entity_poly.entity_id
_entity_poly.type
_entity_poly.pdbx_seq_one_letter_code
_entity_poly.pdbx_strand_id
1 'polypeptide(L)'
;MKLLLAAPLLLLTVAACSDVKKYTTTMEVETIEPLTDEKGVKTWALELKYDECPGDARRVVRADKGFAQCAAVKPGDKLKADITATWDRERGSYRTELTKLGECALKTDRKDETNFEMVQLCTDIVTTGSVVGVHCDRTRPKEMVDKCPWLKRR
;
A
#
# COMPACT_ATOMS: atom_id res chain seq x y z
N MET A 1 -60.29 -32.08 -4.23
CA MET A 1 -60.22 -31.04 -3.18
C MET A 1 -58.76 -30.96 -2.75
N LYS A 2 -58.09 -29.81 -3.00
CA LYS A 2 -56.96 -29.18 -2.26
C LYS A 2 -55.79 -30.09 -1.79
N LEU A 3 -54.49 -29.78 -1.97
CA LEU A 3 -53.82 -28.49 -2.04
C LEU A 3 -52.37 -28.75 -2.52
N LEU A 4 -51.88 -27.93 -3.46
CA LEU A 4 -50.45 -27.83 -3.78
C LEU A 4 -49.70 -27.22 -2.59
N LEU A 5 -48.61 -27.85 -2.13
CA LEU A 5 -47.66 -27.28 -1.18
C LEU A 5 -46.39 -26.88 -1.95
N ALA A 6 -46.35 -25.62 -2.35
CA ALA A 6 -45.14 -24.96 -2.85
C ALA A 6 -44.29 -24.55 -1.64
N ALA A 7 -43.11 -25.14 -1.49
CA ALA A 7 -42.11 -24.70 -0.52
C ALA A 7 -41.33 -23.51 -1.11
N PRO A 8 -41.28 -22.34 -0.46
CA PRO A 8 -40.46 -21.23 -0.93
C PRO A 8 -39.00 -21.53 -0.56
N LEU A 9 -38.19 -21.76 -1.59
CA LEU A 9 -36.74 -21.84 -1.51
C LEU A 9 -36.20 -20.44 -1.15
N LEU A 10 -35.94 -20.21 0.13
CA LEU A 10 -35.35 -18.97 0.64
C LEU A 10 -33.88 -18.91 0.16
N LEU A 11 -33.63 -18.30 -1.00
CA LEU A 11 -32.29 -17.92 -1.43
C LEU A 11 -31.75 -16.84 -0.47
N LEU A 12 -31.00 -17.24 0.55
CA LEU A 12 -30.10 -16.34 1.27
C LEU A 12 -29.00 -15.88 0.30
N THR A 13 -29.23 -14.73 -0.31
CA THR A 13 -28.18 -13.95 -0.96
C THR A 13 -27.26 -13.42 0.13
N VAL A 14 -26.21 -14.17 0.44
CA VAL A 14 -25.10 -13.67 1.25
C VAL A 14 -24.41 -12.60 0.39
N ALA A 15 -24.83 -11.34 0.57
CA ALA A 15 -24.10 -10.20 0.08
C ALA A 15 -22.75 -10.20 0.80
N ALA A 16 -21.73 -10.76 0.16
CA ALA A 16 -20.36 -10.64 0.60
C ALA A 16 -19.95 -9.18 0.42
N CYS A 17 -20.26 -8.32 1.40
CA CYS A 17 -19.59 -7.05 1.59
C CYS A 17 -18.10 -7.38 1.75
N SER A 18 -17.34 -7.22 0.66
CA SER A 18 -15.90 -7.21 0.76
C SER A 18 -15.51 -5.92 1.48
N ASP A 19 -14.82 -6.05 2.61
CA ASP A 19 -14.28 -4.91 3.36
C ASP A 19 -13.14 -4.29 2.53
N VAL A 20 -13.51 -3.52 1.51
CA VAL A 20 -12.59 -2.76 0.68
C VAL A 20 -12.61 -1.32 1.18
N LYS A 21 -11.47 -0.82 1.62
CA LYS A 21 -11.27 0.56 2.02
C LYS A 21 -10.41 1.26 0.98
N LYS A 22 -10.72 2.52 0.68
CA LYS A 22 -9.96 3.34 -0.25
C LYS A 22 -9.41 4.55 0.49
N TYR A 23 -8.18 4.89 0.20
CA TYR A 23 -7.48 6.04 0.77
C TYR A 23 -6.79 6.79 -0.35
N THR A 24 -6.61 8.09 -0.15
CA THR A 24 -5.77 8.93 -0.99
C THR A 24 -4.73 9.59 -0.09
N THR A 25 -3.49 9.59 -0.53
CA THR A 25 -2.33 10.14 0.18
C THR A 25 -1.43 10.89 -0.79
N THR A 26 -0.38 11.54 -0.28
CA THR A 26 0.71 12.08 -1.08
C THR A 26 1.97 11.25 -0.87
N MET A 27 2.60 10.83 -1.95
CA MET A 27 3.88 10.12 -1.93
C MET A 27 4.93 10.88 -2.72
N GLU A 28 6.14 10.93 -2.18
CA GLU A 28 7.33 11.43 -2.85
C GLU A 28 8.04 10.27 -3.55
N VAL A 29 8.44 10.46 -4.80
CA VAL A 29 9.30 9.53 -5.53
C VAL A 29 10.73 9.73 -5.04
N GLU A 30 11.30 8.76 -4.32
CA GLU A 30 12.70 8.84 -3.87
C GLU A 30 13.64 8.32 -4.95
N THR A 31 13.32 7.16 -5.52
CA THR A 31 14.12 6.53 -6.57
C THR A 31 13.23 5.96 -7.65
N ILE A 32 13.80 5.88 -8.85
CA ILE A 32 13.13 5.35 -10.03
C ILE A 32 14.12 4.70 -10.97
N GLU A 33 13.87 3.44 -11.30
CA GLU A 33 14.80 2.64 -12.08
C GLU A 33 14.05 1.89 -13.19
N PRO A 34 14.44 2.08 -14.46
CA PRO A 34 13.90 1.28 -15.54
C PRO A 34 14.42 -0.14 -15.43
N LEU A 35 13.51 -1.10 -15.42
CA LEU A 35 13.81 -2.52 -15.45
C LEU A 35 13.39 -3.12 -16.79
N THR A 36 14.14 -4.12 -17.24
CA THR A 36 13.76 -4.95 -18.38
C THR A 36 13.93 -6.39 -17.96
N ASP A 37 12.86 -7.18 -18.02
CA ASP A 37 12.94 -8.60 -17.70
C ASP A 37 13.59 -9.42 -18.83
N GLU A 38 13.82 -10.71 -18.59
CA GLU A 38 14.41 -11.63 -19.59
C GLU A 38 13.58 -11.74 -20.88
N LYS A 39 12.30 -11.38 -20.84
CA LYS A 39 11.37 -11.39 -21.97
C LYS A 39 11.32 -10.04 -22.69
N GLY A 40 12.14 -9.06 -22.30
CA GLY A 40 12.19 -7.73 -22.87
C GLY A 40 11.04 -6.81 -22.41
N VAL A 41 10.27 -7.20 -21.39
CA VAL A 41 9.19 -6.38 -20.84
C VAL A 41 9.79 -5.27 -20.00
N LYS A 42 9.50 -4.02 -20.38
CA LYS A 42 9.91 -2.82 -19.64
C LYS A 42 8.95 -2.57 -18.48
N THR A 43 9.49 -2.51 -17.28
CA THR A 43 8.80 -2.18 -16.02
C THR A 43 9.62 -1.13 -15.27
N TRP A 44 9.06 -0.52 -14.23
CA TRP A 44 9.75 0.49 -13.45
C TRP A 44 9.78 0.07 -11.98
N ALA A 45 10.95 0.10 -11.35
CA ALA A 45 11.07 0.03 -9.89
C ALA A 45 11.02 1.44 -9.32
N LEU A 46 10.21 1.62 -8.28
CA LEU A 46 9.99 2.89 -7.60
C LEU A 46 10.19 2.68 -6.10
N GLU A 47 10.97 3.54 -5.47
CA GLU A 47 10.91 3.76 -4.03
C GLU A 47 10.09 5.02 -3.78
N LEU A 48 9.01 4.86 -3.02
CA LEU A 48 8.03 5.90 -2.75
C LEU A 48 7.95 6.13 -1.25
N LYS A 49 8.10 7.37 -0.80
CA LYS A 49 7.97 7.76 0.60
C LYS A 49 6.63 8.43 0.85
N TYR A 50 5.94 8.09 1.94
CA TYR A 50 4.72 8.80 2.32
C TYR A 50 5.06 10.17 2.89
N ASP A 51 4.57 11.24 2.27
CA ASP A 51 4.91 12.63 2.62
C ASP A 51 4.32 13.05 3.98
N GLU A 52 3.14 12.52 4.29
CA GLU A 52 2.38 12.93 5.47
C GLU A 52 2.50 11.98 6.66
N CYS A 53 3.09 10.80 6.49
CA CYS A 53 3.21 9.83 7.58
C CYS A 53 4.42 10.13 8.47
N PRO A 54 4.30 9.99 9.81
CA PRO A 54 5.43 10.16 10.70
C PRO A 54 6.56 9.17 10.39
N GLY A 55 7.80 9.52 10.72
CA GLY A 55 8.94 8.63 10.55
C GLY A 55 9.29 8.33 9.09
N ASP A 56 9.95 7.20 8.90
CA ASP A 56 10.38 6.71 7.61
C ASP A 56 9.44 5.60 7.12
N ALA A 57 8.35 6.00 6.49
CA ALA A 57 7.38 5.10 5.88
C ALA A 57 7.55 5.13 4.36
N ARG A 58 7.96 4.00 3.78
CA ARG A 58 8.25 3.86 2.35
C ARG A 58 7.64 2.61 1.76
N ARG A 59 7.49 2.63 0.44
CA ARG A 59 7.01 1.51 -0.35
C ARG A 59 7.90 1.34 -1.56
N VAL A 60 8.41 0.13 -1.74
CA VAL A 60 9.12 -0.28 -2.94
C VAL A 60 8.13 -1.02 -3.82
N VAL A 61 7.97 -0.56 -5.05
CA VAL A 61 7.04 -1.16 -6.02
C VAL A 61 7.68 -1.35 -7.37
N ARG A 62 7.45 -2.51 -7.98
CA ARG A 62 7.63 -2.77 -9.41
C ARG A 62 6.32 -2.50 -10.11
N ALA A 63 6.25 -1.37 -10.79
CA ALA A 63 5.11 -0.97 -11.58
C ALA A 63 5.16 -1.64 -12.95
N ASP A 64 3.99 -2.04 -13.45
CA ASP A 64 3.85 -2.70 -14.73
C ASP A 64 4.20 -1.79 -15.93
N LYS A 65 4.19 -2.39 -17.13
CA LYS A 65 4.40 -1.68 -18.39
C LYS A 65 3.38 -0.56 -18.61
N GLY A 66 2.16 -0.69 -18.11
CA GLY A 66 1.12 0.32 -18.25
C GLY A 66 1.49 1.61 -17.53
N PHE A 67 2.00 1.49 -16.31
CA PHE A 67 2.55 2.63 -15.59
C PHE A 67 3.77 3.24 -16.32
N ALA A 68 4.71 2.40 -16.76
CA ALA A 68 5.93 2.83 -17.45
C ALA A 68 5.67 3.64 -18.74
N GLN A 69 4.53 3.42 -19.39
CA GLN A 69 4.12 4.16 -20.59
C GLN A 69 3.33 5.45 -20.28
N CYS A 70 2.70 5.51 -19.12
CA CYS A 70 1.85 6.63 -18.71
C CYS A 70 2.63 7.70 -17.95
N ALA A 71 3.50 7.27 -17.04
CA ALA A 71 4.07 8.12 -16.02
C ALA A 71 5.35 8.81 -16.53
N ALA A 72 5.36 10.14 -16.49
CA ALA A 72 6.56 10.95 -16.62
C ALA A 72 6.95 11.48 -15.24
N VAL A 73 7.45 10.59 -14.38
CA VAL A 73 7.80 10.91 -12.99
C VAL A 73 9.30 10.82 -12.78
N LYS A 74 9.83 11.60 -11.83
CA LYS A 74 11.26 11.67 -11.49
C LYS A 74 11.46 11.75 -9.97
N PRO A 75 12.68 11.50 -9.47
CA PRO A 75 12.98 11.68 -8.05
C PRO A 75 12.63 13.11 -7.57
N GLY A 76 12.04 13.20 -6.37
CA GLY A 76 11.55 14.43 -5.75
C GLY A 76 10.13 14.82 -6.14
N ASP A 77 9.50 14.17 -7.13
CA ASP A 77 8.10 14.44 -7.46
C ASP A 77 7.18 14.02 -6.31
N LYS A 78 6.30 14.93 -5.86
CA LYS A 78 5.25 14.64 -4.89
C LYS A 78 3.92 14.47 -5.60
N LEU A 79 3.37 13.26 -5.56
CA LEU A 79 2.22 12.86 -6.34
C LEU A 79 1.12 12.33 -5.43
N LYS A 80 -0.13 12.59 -5.81
CA LYS A 80 -1.27 11.91 -5.17
C LYS A 80 -1.22 10.43 -5.48
N ALA A 81 -1.52 9.62 -4.49
CA ALA A 81 -1.50 8.17 -4.56
C ALA A 81 -2.82 7.61 -4.01
N ASP A 82 -3.44 6.70 -4.77
CA ASP A 82 -4.65 6.00 -4.32
C ASP A 82 -4.31 4.61 -3.83
N ILE A 83 -4.72 4.30 -2.61
CA ILE A 83 -4.47 3.03 -1.94
C ILE A 83 -5.77 2.30 -1.72
N THR A 84 -5.82 1.06 -2.15
CA THR A 84 -6.92 0.14 -1.84
C THR A 84 -6.46 -0.85 -0.78
N ALA A 85 -7.20 -0.94 0.32
CA ALA A 85 -7.00 -1.93 1.36
C ALA A 85 -8.10 -2.97 1.31
N THR A 86 -7.73 -4.23 1.13
CA THR A 86 -8.65 -5.37 1.04
C THR A 86 -8.39 -6.31 2.21
N TRP A 87 -9.45 -6.76 2.87
CA TRP A 87 -9.33 -7.74 3.95
C TRP A 87 -8.79 -9.08 3.44
N ASP A 88 -7.62 -9.48 3.92
CA ASP A 88 -7.02 -10.79 3.69
C ASP A 88 -7.43 -11.71 4.85
N ARG A 89 -8.33 -12.66 4.55
CA ARG A 89 -8.86 -13.60 5.54
C ARG A 89 -7.80 -14.55 6.08
N GLU A 90 -6.82 -14.94 5.26
CA GLU A 90 -5.77 -15.88 5.63
C GLU A 90 -4.79 -15.23 6.61
N ARG A 91 -4.43 -13.97 6.36
CA ARG A 91 -3.54 -13.18 7.23
C ARG A 91 -4.27 -12.50 8.38
N GLY A 92 -5.60 -12.55 8.38
CA GLY A 92 -6.46 -11.82 9.32
C GLY A 92 -6.15 -10.32 9.36
N SER A 93 -5.70 -9.71 8.27
CA SER A 93 -5.32 -8.29 8.25
C SER A 93 -5.67 -7.65 6.92
N TYR A 94 -5.68 -6.32 6.85
CA TYR A 94 -5.83 -5.64 5.58
C TYR A 94 -4.52 -5.73 4.79
N ARG A 95 -4.62 -6.13 3.53
CA ARG A 95 -3.56 -5.97 2.54
C ARG A 95 -3.80 -4.68 1.79
N THR A 96 -2.79 -3.82 1.73
CA THR A 96 -2.86 -2.56 0.98
C THR A 96 -2.17 -2.66 -0.37
N GLU A 97 -2.73 -2.00 -1.37
CA GLU A 97 -2.23 -1.94 -2.74
C GLU A 97 -2.27 -0.51 -3.24
N LEU A 98 -1.16 -0.06 -3.81
CA LEU A 98 -1.11 1.20 -4.54
C LEU A 98 -1.75 0.98 -5.91
N THR A 99 -2.82 1.73 -6.19
CA THR A 99 -3.67 1.55 -7.39
C THR A 99 -3.54 2.69 -8.39
N LYS A 100 -3.10 3.87 -7.93
CA LYS A 100 -2.85 5.04 -8.76
C LYS A 100 -1.68 5.83 -8.17
N LEU A 101 -0.84 6.41 -9.03
CA LEU A 101 0.18 7.39 -8.67
C LEU A 101 0.15 8.52 -9.70
N GLY A 102 -0.13 9.74 -9.24
CA GLY A 102 -0.50 10.86 -10.09
C GLY A 102 -1.77 10.56 -10.89
N GLU A 103 -1.71 10.71 -12.21
CA GLU A 103 -2.81 10.37 -13.11
C GLU A 103 -2.74 8.93 -13.65
N CYS A 104 -1.67 8.19 -13.32
CA CYS A 104 -1.41 6.88 -13.88
C CYS A 104 -1.90 5.76 -12.97
N ALA A 105 -2.64 4.82 -13.56
CA ALA A 105 -2.96 3.56 -12.89
C ALA A 105 -1.65 2.81 -12.59
N LEU A 106 -1.56 2.26 -11.39
CA LEU A 106 -0.42 1.49 -10.93
C LEU A 106 -0.91 0.08 -10.59
N LYS A 107 -0.33 -0.92 -11.24
CA LYS A 107 -0.59 -2.33 -10.94
C LYS A 107 0.72 -2.97 -10.52
N THR A 108 0.67 -3.67 -9.40
CA THR A 108 1.78 -4.46 -8.86
C THR A 108 1.41 -5.93 -8.87
N ASP A 109 2.35 -6.82 -9.17
CA ASP A 109 2.16 -8.25 -8.91
C ASP A 109 2.17 -8.50 -7.39
N ARG A 110 1.07 -9.08 -6.89
CA ARG A 110 0.91 -9.40 -5.48
C ARG A 110 1.86 -10.48 -4.98
N LYS A 111 2.40 -11.30 -5.90
CA LYS A 111 3.31 -12.42 -5.59
C LYS A 111 4.78 -12.04 -5.73
N ASP A 112 5.08 -10.86 -6.28
CA ASP A 112 6.45 -10.38 -6.39
C ASP A 112 6.92 -9.87 -5.03
N GLU A 113 7.90 -10.57 -4.47
CA GLU A 113 8.51 -10.27 -3.16
C GLU A 113 9.27 -8.94 -3.16
N THR A 114 9.61 -8.39 -4.33
CA THR A 114 10.21 -7.06 -4.45
C THR A 114 9.23 -5.94 -4.08
N ASN A 115 7.92 -6.23 -4.11
CA ASN A 115 6.89 -5.28 -3.68
C ASN A 115 6.72 -5.34 -2.17
N PHE A 116 7.30 -4.38 -1.45
CA PHE A 116 7.19 -4.33 0.00
C PHE A 116 6.96 -2.91 0.52
N GLU A 117 6.52 -2.84 1.78
CA GLU A 117 6.35 -1.58 2.50
C GLU A 117 7.10 -1.68 3.82
N MET A 118 7.94 -0.69 4.05
CA MET A 118 8.80 -0.51 5.22
C MET A 118 8.30 0.68 6.03
N VAL A 119 8.29 0.53 7.34
CA VAL A 119 8.00 1.61 8.28
C VAL A 119 9.05 1.54 9.38
N GLN A 120 9.71 2.66 9.63
CA GLN A 120 10.72 2.78 10.67
C GLN A 120 10.62 4.16 11.34
N LEU A 121 10.57 4.17 12.66
CA LEU A 121 10.57 5.38 13.48
C LEU A 121 11.89 5.42 14.25
N CYS A 122 12.70 6.44 13.98
CA CYS A 122 13.97 6.63 14.66
C CYS A 122 13.88 7.81 15.62
N THR A 123 14.39 7.62 16.84
CA THR A 123 14.50 8.66 17.87
C THR A 123 15.93 8.72 18.38
N ASP A 124 16.44 9.93 18.59
CA ASP A 124 17.78 10.13 19.14
C ASP A 124 17.84 9.69 20.61
N ILE A 125 18.94 9.05 20.98
CA ILE A 125 19.29 8.72 22.35
C ILE A 125 20.17 9.87 22.86
N VAL A 126 19.66 10.63 23.83
CA VAL A 126 20.35 11.80 24.39
C VAL A 126 20.84 11.49 25.81
N THR A 127 22.14 11.68 26.04
CA THR A 127 22.78 11.59 27.36
C THR A 127 23.52 12.89 27.64
N THR A 128 23.32 13.47 28.83
CA THR A 128 23.97 14.73 29.24
C THR A 128 23.83 15.86 28.20
N GLY A 129 22.68 15.94 27.53
CA GLY A 129 22.39 16.98 26.52
C GLY A 129 23.03 16.74 25.14
N SER A 130 23.73 15.63 24.93
CA SER A 130 24.34 15.26 23.64
C SER A 130 23.69 14.01 23.05
N VAL A 131 23.50 13.99 21.72
CA VAL A 131 23.04 12.79 21.00
C VAL A 131 24.18 11.76 21.01
N VAL A 132 23.94 10.59 21.59
CA VAL A 132 24.92 9.50 21.73
C VAL A 132 24.56 8.26 20.92
N GLY A 133 23.41 8.27 20.23
CA GLY A 133 22.96 7.18 19.40
C GLY A 133 21.56 7.41 18.85
N VAL A 134 21.04 6.42 18.13
CA VAL A 134 19.70 6.44 17.55
C VAL A 134 19.04 5.10 17.85
N HIS A 135 17.81 5.12 18.36
CA HIS A 135 16.96 3.95 18.49
C HIS A 135 15.94 3.96 17.36
N CYS A 136 15.87 2.90 16.56
CA CYS A 136 14.87 2.78 15.51
C CYS A 136 13.95 1.59 15.78
N ASP A 137 12.65 1.87 15.82
CA ASP A 137 11.60 0.88 15.96
C ASP A 137 10.85 0.71 14.62
N ARG A 138 10.40 -0.52 14.34
CA ARG A 138 9.56 -0.87 13.19
C ARG A 138 8.08 -1.00 13.56
N THR A 139 7.72 -0.66 14.79
CA THR A 139 6.34 -0.57 15.22
C THR A 139 5.60 0.56 14.51
N ARG A 140 4.26 0.45 14.51
CA ARG A 140 3.35 1.44 13.93
C ARG A 140 2.51 2.01 15.07
N PRO A 141 3.00 3.04 15.79
CA PRO A 141 2.32 3.56 16.95
C PRO A 141 0.95 4.10 16.57
N LYS A 142 0.05 4.19 17.56
CA LYS A 142 -1.33 4.62 17.35
C LYS A 142 -1.42 5.96 16.60
N GLU A 143 -0.59 6.93 16.94
CA GLU A 143 -0.57 8.24 16.29
C GLU A 143 -0.29 8.15 14.78
N MET A 144 0.70 7.34 14.38
CA MET A 144 0.99 7.08 12.98
C MET A 144 -0.20 6.41 12.28
N VAL A 145 -0.80 5.41 12.91
CA VAL A 145 -1.94 4.67 12.33
C VAL A 145 -3.19 5.55 12.23
N ASP A 146 -3.39 6.46 13.18
CA ASP A 146 -4.51 7.39 13.15
C ASP A 146 -4.35 8.41 12.00
N LYS A 147 -3.12 8.86 11.72
CA LYS A 147 -2.82 9.75 10.59
C LYS A 147 -2.77 9.01 9.24
N CYS A 148 -2.20 7.80 9.23
CA CYS A 148 -1.98 6.97 8.05
C CYS A 148 -2.62 5.58 8.23
N PRO A 149 -3.96 5.48 8.15
CA PRO A 149 -4.71 4.26 8.48
C PRO A 149 -4.40 3.07 7.56
N TRP A 150 -3.88 3.32 6.35
CA TRP A 150 -3.44 2.27 5.44
C TRP A 150 -2.15 1.57 5.88
N LEU A 151 -1.37 2.16 6.79
CA LEU A 151 -0.18 1.50 7.34
C LEU A 151 -0.55 0.47 8.42
N LYS A 152 -1.78 0.49 8.94
CA LYS A 152 -2.21 -0.42 10.00
C LYS A 152 -2.01 -1.88 9.60
N ARG A 153 -1.14 -2.58 10.32
CA ARG A 153 -1.04 -4.05 10.32
C ARG A 153 -1.57 -4.57 11.66
N ARG A 154 -2.16 -5.77 11.66
CA ARG A 154 -2.65 -6.40 12.89
C ARG A 154 -1.51 -6.55 13.88
#